data_AF-A0A0E3RLV6-F1
#
_entry.id   AF-A0A0E3RLV6-F1
#
_cell.length_a   1.000
_cell.length_b   1.000
_cell.length_c   1.000
_cell.angle_alpha   90.00
_cell.angle_beta   90.00
_cell.angle_gamma   90.00
#
_symmetry.space_group_name_H-M   'P 1'
#
loop_
_entity.id
_entity.type
_entity.pdbx_description
1 polymer ?
#
loop_
_entity_poly.entity_id
_entity_poly.type
_entity_poly.pdbx_seq_one_letter_code
_entity_poly.pdbx_strand_id
1 'polypeptide(L)'
;MELEDIVEILKNDPQKVIPKLLDDVREQYGEVPYIMNFMKDLPEIFIPKTLYDNSIMREVKNLDQDTVELISIGVASALRCEHCLKMHVRIAKRRGISKEKIFSAIMIGASLSNAAVLAESTRALASEFPDENGKNKEEKNEEKEQCDDPDCEVCNIAGAHIKQT
;
A
#
# COMPACT_ATOMS: atom_id res chain seq x y z
N MET A 1 -15.11 12.11 0.25
CA MET A 1 -15.53 13.05 1.29
C MET A 1 -14.28 13.43 2.06
N GLU A 2 -14.05 14.73 2.21
CA GLU A 2 -12.81 15.25 2.81
C GLU A 2 -12.84 15.15 4.34
N LEU A 3 -11.68 15.26 4.97
CA LEU A 3 -11.53 15.20 6.43
C LEU A 3 -12.42 16.24 7.14
N GLU A 4 -12.48 17.47 6.61
CA GLU A 4 -13.25 18.56 7.20
C GLU A 4 -14.75 18.23 7.25
N ASP A 5 -15.29 17.64 6.19
CA ASP A 5 -16.70 17.24 6.12
C ASP A 5 -17.03 16.18 7.18
N ILE A 6 -16.13 15.21 7.36
CA ILE A 6 -16.29 14.12 8.32
C ILE A 6 -16.25 14.66 9.75
N VAL A 7 -15.31 15.56 10.05
CA VAL A 7 -15.21 16.24 11.34
C VAL A 7 -16.48 17.06 11.64
N GLU A 8 -17.01 17.76 10.64
CA GLU A 8 -18.23 18.55 10.80
C GLU A 8 -19.46 17.68 11.07
N ILE A 9 -19.60 16.54 10.38
CA ILE A 9 -20.67 15.57 10.65
C ILE A 9 -20.53 14.99 12.05
N LEU A 10 -19.32 14.63 12.48
CA LEU A 10 -19.06 14.12 13.82
C LEU A 10 -19.45 15.11 14.93
N LYS A 11 -19.28 16.41 14.71
CA LYS A 11 -19.67 17.44 15.68
C LYS A 11 -21.19 17.63 15.76
N ASN A 12 -21.88 17.61 14.62
CA ASN A 12 -23.29 17.98 14.54
C ASN A 12 -24.25 16.79 14.68
N ASP A 13 -23.95 15.66 14.04
CA ASP A 13 -24.81 14.48 14.01
C ASP A 13 -23.99 13.20 13.85
N PRO A 14 -23.38 12.71 14.95
CA PRO A 14 -22.53 11.51 14.94
C PRO A 14 -23.22 10.27 14.35
N GLN A 15 -24.56 10.17 14.46
CA GLN A 15 -25.30 9.02 13.96
C GLN A 15 -25.30 8.95 12.42
N LYS A 16 -25.08 10.07 11.72
CA LYS A 16 -25.06 10.12 10.26
C LYS A 16 -23.68 9.89 9.65
N VAL A 17 -22.60 9.85 10.43
CA VAL A 17 -21.25 9.72 9.88
C VAL A 17 -21.05 8.38 9.16
N ILE A 18 -21.48 7.27 9.77
CA ILE A 18 -21.28 5.93 9.22
C ILE A 18 -22.04 5.74 7.90
N PRO A 19 -23.35 6.03 7.80
CA PRO A 19 -24.06 5.95 6.53
C PRO A 19 -23.40 6.80 5.43
N LYS A 20 -23.03 8.05 5.73
CA LYS A 20 -22.39 8.95 4.76
C LYS A 20 -21.03 8.44 4.29
N LEU A 21 -20.21 7.90 5.21
CA LEU A 21 -18.93 7.28 4.84
C LEU A 21 -19.14 6.08 3.91
N LEU A 22 -20.12 5.21 4.19
CA LEU A 22 -20.42 4.06 3.34
C LEU A 22 -20.93 4.47 1.96
N ASP A 23 -21.71 5.56 1.87
CA ASP A 23 -22.18 6.10 0.60
C ASP A 23 -21.04 6.69 -0.22
N ASP A 24 -20.14 7.47 0.40
CA ASP A 24 -18.93 8.01 -0.25
C ASP A 24 -17.98 6.89 -0.73
N VAL A 25 -17.80 5.83 0.08
CA VAL A 25 -17.04 4.63 -0.32
C VAL A 25 -17.67 3.96 -1.55
N ARG A 26 -19.01 3.83 -1.57
CA ARG A 26 -19.72 3.22 -2.69
C ARG A 26 -19.61 4.08 -3.95
N GLU A 27 -19.69 5.40 -3.82
CA GLU A 27 -19.51 6.32 -4.93
C GLU A 27 -18.10 6.21 -5.53
N GLN A 28 -17.08 6.15 -4.67
CA GLN A 28 -15.69 6.06 -5.12
C GLN A 28 -15.36 4.74 -5.81
N TYR A 29 -15.68 3.64 -5.15
CA TYR A 29 -15.21 2.32 -5.58
C TYR A 29 -16.26 1.57 -6.40
N GLY A 30 -17.50 2.06 -6.46
CA GLY A 30 -18.64 1.40 -7.09
C GLY A 30 -19.22 0.25 -6.26
N GLU A 31 -18.66 -0.02 -5.07
CA GLU A 31 -19.11 -1.02 -4.12
C GLU A 31 -18.57 -0.70 -2.73
N VAL A 32 -19.20 -1.24 -1.68
CA VAL A 32 -18.65 -1.17 -0.31
C VAL A 32 -17.82 -2.43 -0.08
N PRO A 33 -16.50 -2.33 0.20
CA PRO A 33 -15.68 -3.48 0.54
C PRO A 33 -16.22 -4.24 1.75
N TYR A 34 -16.10 -5.57 1.74
CA TYR A 34 -16.57 -6.42 2.83
C TYR A 34 -16.04 -5.98 4.19
N ILE A 35 -14.73 -5.68 4.27
CA ILE A 35 -14.06 -5.25 5.51
C ILE A 35 -14.71 -3.98 6.07
N MET A 36 -15.00 -3.00 5.21
CA MET A 36 -15.68 -1.77 5.61
C MET A 36 -17.10 -2.03 6.10
N ASN A 37 -17.86 -2.88 5.40
CA ASN A 37 -19.21 -3.26 5.84
C ASN A 37 -19.22 -4.05 7.15
N PHE A 38 -18.19 -4.86 7.43
CA PHE A 38 -18.02 -5.58 8.69
C PHE A 38 -17.65 -4.63 9.83
N MET A 39 -16.74 -3.68 9.56
CA MET A 39 -16.25 -2.74 10.57
C MET A 39 -17.24 -1.65 10.94
N LYS A 40 -18.26 -1.37 10.11
CA LYS A 40 -19.21 -0.26 10.36
C LYS A 40 -19.91 -0.32 11.73
N ASP A 41 -20.06 -1.53 12.28
CA ASP A 41 -20.71 -1.77 13.58
C ASP A 41 -19.74 -1.49 14.77
N LEU A 42 -18.49 -1.13 14.48
CA LEU A 42 -17.44 -0.70 15.42
C LEU A 42 -16.97 0.72 15.04
N PRO A 43 -17.77 1.78 15.32
CA PRO A 43 -17.50 3.14 14.85
C PRO A 43 -16.13 3.69 15.25
N GLU A 44 -15.67 3.34 16.45
CA GLU A 44 -14.38 3.74 17.02
C GLU A 44 -13.17 3.21 16.25
N ILE A 45 -13.36 2.15 15.46
CA ILE A 45 -12.32 1.61 14.56
C ILE A 45 -12.61 2.04 13.11
N PHE A 46 -13.87 1.96 12.68
CA PHE A 46 -14.24 2.21 11.29
C PHE A 46 -13.99 3.65 10.84
N ILE A 47 -14.35 4.64 11.66
CA ILE A 47 -14.19 6.06 11.33
C ILE A 47 -12.70 6.41 11.15
N PRO A 48 -11.81 6.18 12.14
CA PRO A 48 -10.40 6.51 11.97
C PRO A 48 -9.73 5.68 10.86
N LYS A 49 -10.12 4.41 10.66
CA LYS A 49 -9.59 3.60 9.56
C LYS A 49 -9.97 4.16 8.19
N THR A 50 -11.23 4.58 8.02
CA THR A 50 -11.71 5.15 6.75
C THR A 50 -11.05 6.49 6.47
N LEU A 51 -10.82 7.32 7.50
CA LEU A 51 -10.06 8.56 7.36
C LEU A 51 -8.63 8.29 6.90
N TYR A 52 -7.93 7.39 7.58
CA TYR A 52 -6.57 6.98 7.20
C TYR A 52 -6.50 6.45 5.77
N ASP A 53 -7.44 5.58 5.39
CA ASP A 53 -7.50 5.02 4.04
C ASP A 53 -7.77 6.09 2.99
N ASN A 54 -8.66 7.05 3.25
CA ASN A 54 -8.92 8.16 2.34
C ASN A 54 -7.67 9.01 2.13
N SER A 55 -6.94 9.35 3.20
CA SER A 55 -5.73 10.16 3.08
C SER A 55 -4.62 9.48 2.26
N ILE A 56 -4.52 8.16 2.33
CA ILE A 56 -3.48 7.40 1.60
C ILE A 56 -3.93 6.98 0.20
N MET A 57 -5.20 6.65 0.01
CA MET A 57 -5.67 6.07 -1.26
C MET A 57 -6.29 7.13 -2.17
N ARG A 58 -6.87 8.20 -1.62
CA ARG A 58 -7.63 9.21 -2.38
C ARG A 58 -6.95 10.57 -2.43
N GLU A 59 -6.37 11.00 -1.30
CA GLU A 59 -5.79 12.35 -1.17
C GLU A 59 -4.28 12.41 -1.44
N VAL A 60 -3.65 11.30 -1.85
CA VAL A 60 -2.22 11.32 -2.24
C VAL A 60 -2.04 12.18 -3.49
N LYS A 61 -1.58 13.42 -3.26
CA LYS A 61 -1.42 14.45 -4.29
C LYS A 61 -0.38 14.12 -5.37
N ASN A 62 0.57 13.24 -5.05
CA ASN A 62 1.73 12.96 -5.89
C ASN A 62 1.52 11.79 -6.85
N LEU A 63 0.37 11.12 -6.82
CA LEU A 63 0.03 10.02 -7.71
C LEU A 63 -1.41 10.18 -8.21
N ASP A 64 -1.62 10.00 -9.50
CA ASP A 64 -2.97 9.91 -10.04
C ASP A 64 -3.65 8.61 -9.58
N GLN A 65 -4.98 8.64 -9.55
CA GLN A 65 -5.79 7.53 -9.03
C GLN A 65 -5.70 6.25 -9.87
N ASP A 66 -5.35 6.32 -11.16
CA ASP A 66 -5.15 5.11 -11.96
C ASP A 66 -3.82 4.44 -11.58
N THR A 67 -2.78 5.23 -11.31
CA THR A 67 -1.52 4.74 -10.80
C THR A 67 -1.67 4.09 -9.42
N VAL A 68 -2.42 4.72 -8.51
CA VAL A 68 -2.72 4.13 -7.18
C VAL A 68 -3.42 2.78 -7.33
N GLU A 69 -4.38 2.67 -8.25
CA GLU A 69 -5.11 1.43 -8.47
C GLU A 69 -4.21 0.32 -9.06
N LEU A 70 -3.32 0.66 -9.99
CA LEU A 70 -2.33 -0.29 -10.55
C LEU A 70 -1.35 -0.77 -9.48
N ILE A 71 -0.87 0.10 -8.60
CA ILE A 71 -0.04 -0.28 -7.44
C ILE A 71 -0.82 -1.26 -6.55
N SER A 72 -2.07 -0.95 -6.25
CA SER A 72 -2.95 -1.79 -5.42
C SER A 72 -3.12 -3.19 -6.01
N ILE A 73 -3.30 -3.30 -7.33
CA ILE A 73 -3.35 -4.58 -8.05
C ILE A 73 -2.03 -5.35 -7.95
N GLY A 74 -0.89 -4.67 -8.13
CA GLY A 74 0.42 -5.28 -8.00
C GLY A 74 0.66 -5.85 -6.60
N VAL A 75 0.34 -5.08 -5.56
CA VAL A 75 0.44 -5.50 -4.15
C VAL A 75 -0.51 -6.66 -3.85
N ALA A 76 -1.78 -6.56 -4.28
CA ALA A 76 -2.77 -7.63 -4.08
C ALA A 76 -2.34 -8.95 -4.75
N SER A 77 -1.70 -8.87 -5.92
CA SER A 77 -1.16 -10.01 -6.65
C SER A 77 0.01 -10.64 -5.89
N ALA A 78 0.98 -9.83 -5.43
CA ALA A 78 2.15 -10.29 -4.68
C ALA A 78 1.78 -10.96 -3.36
N LEU A 79 0.76 -10.44 -2.66
CA LEU A 79 0.23 -10.99 -1.40
C LEU A 79 -0.73 -12.17 -1.60
N ARG A 80 -1.10 -12.48 -2.84
CA ARG A 80 -2.13 -13.49 -3.19
C ARG A 80 -3.46 -13.25 -2.46
N CYS A 81 -3.84 -11.98 -2.26
CA CYS A 81 -5.14 -11.65 -1.65
C CYS A 81 -6.25 -11.72 -2.73
N GLU A 82 -6.93 -12.86 -2.85
CA GLU A 82 -7.96 -13.08 -3.88
C GLU A 82 -9.07 -12.02 -3.84
N HIS A 83 -9.58 -11.70 -2.64
CA HIS A 83 -10.64 -10.71 -2.48
C HIS A 83 -10.18 -9.30 -2.85
N CYS A 84 -8.97 -8.90 -2.42
CA CYS A 84 -8.38 -7.60 -2.75
C CYS A 84 -8.20 -7.50 -4.27
N LEU A 85 -7.60 -8.52 -4.90
CA LEU A 85 -7.31 -8.53 -6.32
C LEU A 85 -8.60 -8.42 -7.16
N LYS A 86 -9.63 -9.21 -6.83
CA LYS A 86 -10.93 -9.12 -7.53
C LYS A 86 -11.59 -7.76 -7.36
N MET A 87 -11.50 -7.15 -6.18
CA MET A 87 -12.06 -5.84 -5.91
C MET A 87 -11.34 -4.75 -6.72
N HIS A 88 -10.01 -4.70 -6.63
CA HIS A 88 -9.19 -3.71 -7.33
C HIS A 88 -9.28 -3.85 -8.87
N VAL A 89 -9.30 -5.08 -9.41
CA VAL A 89 -9.54 -5.29 -10.86
C VAL A 89 -10.92 -4.78 -11.30
N ARG A 90 -11.96 -4.90 -10.46
CA ARG A 90 -13.29 -4.33 -10.76
C ARG A 90 -13.28 -2.80 -10.71
N ILE A 91 -12.57 -2.20 -9.75
CA ILE A 91 -12.40 -0.74 -9.67
C ILE A 91 -11.64 -0.24 -10.91
N ALA A 92 -10.49 -0.81 -11.23
CA ALA A 92 -9.71 -0.47 -12.42
C ALA A 92 -10.56 -0.54 -13.71
N LYS A 93 -11.37 -1.60 -13.84
CA LYS A 93 -12.32 -1.73 -14.94
C LYS A 93 -13.36 -0.61 -14.98
N ARG A 94 -13.97 -0.26 -13.83
CA ARG A 94 -14.94 0.86 -13.73
C ARG A 94 -14.31 2.20 -14.09
N ARG A 95 -13.02 2.38 -13.80
CA ARG A 95 -12.22 3.56 -14.15
C ARG A 95 -11.76 3.59 -15.61
N GLY A 96 -11.98 2.52 -16.39
CA GLY A 96 -11.57 2.46 -17.79
C GLY A 96 -10.10 2.11 -18.01
N ILE A 97 -9.39 1.62 -16.99
CA ILE A 97 -8.01 1.15 -17.12
C ILE A 97 -7.98 -0.08 -18.03
N SER A 98 -7.09 -0.08 -19.02
CA SER A 98 -7.01 -1.16 -20.01
C SER A 98 -6.53 -2.48 -19.39
N LYS A 99 -6.93 -3.60 -19.99
CA LYS A 99 -6.51 -4.93 -19.54
C LYS A 99 -4.99 -5.09 -19.56
N GLU A 100 -4.32 -4.47 -20.52
CA GLU A 100 -2.87 -4.50 -20.69
C GLU A 100 -2.17 -3.80 -19.52
N LYS A 101 -2.64 -2.63 -19.10
CA LYS A 101 -2.11 -1.93 -17.92
C LYS A 101 -2.29 -2.77 -16.65
N ILE A 102 -3.48 -3.36 -16.47
CA ILE A 102 -3.78 -4.25 -15.33
C ILE A 102 -2.85 -5.47 -15.34
N PHE A 103 -2.66 -6.10 -16.50
CA PHE A 103 -1.78 -7.25 -16.64
C PHE A 103 -0.32 -6.91 -16.34
N SER A 104 0.17 -5.74 -16.78
CA SER A 104 1.50 -5.25 -16.42
C SER A 104 1.69 -5.11 -14.92
N ALA A 105 0.70 -4.55 -14.19
CA ALA A 105 0.76 -4.47 -12.73
C ALA A 105 0.83 -5.86 -12.06
N ILE A 106 0.06 -6.83 -12.55
CA ILE A 106 0.09 -8.22 -12.09
C ILE A 106 1.48 -8.84 -12.31
N MET A 107 2.06 -8.67 -13.51
CA MET A 107 3.40 -9.19 -13.82
C MET A 107 4.49 -8.58 -12.93
N ILE A 108 4.42 -7.28 -12.65
CA ILE A 108 5.36 -6.60 -11.74
C ILE A 108 5.25 -7.20 -10.34
N GLY A 109 4.03 -7.31 -9.79
CA GLY A 109 3.80 -7.89 -8.47
C GLY A 109 4.26 -9.35 -8.38
N ALA A 110 3.99 -10.16 -9.40
CA ALA A 110 4.43 -11.55 -9.47
C ALA A 110 5.97 -11.67 -9.53
N SER A 111 6.62 -10.84 -10.34
CA SER A 111 8.09 -10.82 -10.48
C SER A 111 8.79 -10.49 -9.17
N LEU A 112 8.33 -9.45 -8.47
CA LEU A 112 8.90 -9.05 -7.17
C LEU A 112 8.64 -10.09 -6.08
N SER A 113 7.44 -10.71 -6.07
CA SER A 113 7.13 -11.82 -5.16
C SER A 113 8.06 -13.02 -5.38
N ASN A 114 8.33 -13.38 -6.64
CA ASN A 114 9.29 -14.43 -6.99
C ASN A 114 10.73 -14.08 -6.57
N ALA A 115 11.16 -12.83 -6.82
CA ALA A 115 12.49 -12.36 -6.42
C ALA A 115 12.69 -12.43 -4.90
N ALA A 116 11.68 -12.05 -4.11
CA ALA A 116 11.73 -12.14 -2.65
C ALA A 116 11.88 -13.58 -2.16
N VAL A 117 11.14 -14.53 -2.75
CA VAL A 117 11.26 -15.96 -2.42
C VAL A 117 12.66 -16.48 -2.74
N LEU A 118 13.19 -16.17 -3.92
CA LEU A 118 14.52 -16.60 -4.32
C LEU A 118 15.59 -16.04 -3.38
N ALA A 119 15.54 -14.73 -3.11
CA ALA A 119 16.50 -14.06 -2.25
C ALA A 119 16.55 -14.69 -0.85
N GLU A 120 15.39 -14.97 -0.25
CA GLU A 120 15.34 -15.57 1.08
C GLU A 120 15.73 -17.04 1.08
N SER A 121 15.24 -17.81 0.11
CA SER A 121 15.52 -19.25 0.03
C SER A 121 16.98 -19.55 -0.26
N THR A 122 17.64 -18.74 -1.10
CA THR A 122 19.07 -18.93 -1.40
C THR A 122 19.97 -18.55 -0.22
N ARG A 123 19.61 -17.51 0.55
CA ARG A 123 20.32 -17.18 1.80
C ARG A 123 20.18 -18.29 2.84
N ALA A 124 18.96 -18.80 3.03
CA ALA A 124 18.72 -19.92 3.93
C ALA A 124 19.47 -21.18 3.49
N LEU A 125 19.58 -21.44 2.18
CA LEU A 125 20.39 -22.54 1.66
C LEU A 125 21.89 -22.30 1.96
N ALA A 126 22.38 -21.10 1.70
CA ALA A 126 23.79 -20.76 1.92
C ALA A 126 24.20 -20.84 3.42
N SER A 127 23.29 -20.49 4.34
CA SER A 127 23.56 -20.56 5.79
C SER A 127 23.72 -22.00 6.30
N GLU A 128 22.97 -22.96 5.73
CA GLU A 128 23.04 -24.37 6.12
C GLU A 128 24.19 -25.13 5.43
N PHE A 129 24.66 -24.64 4.29
CA PHE A 129 25.77 -25.23 3.51
C PHE A 129 26.92 -24.22 3.29
N PRO A 130 27.66 -23.83 4.34
CA PRO A 130 28.78 -22.91 4.20
C PRO A 130 29.93 -23.56 3.42
N ASP A 131 30.52 -22.83 2.46
CA ASP A 131 31.67 -23.29 1.69
C ASP A 131 32.86 -23.68 2.59
N GLU A 132 33.46 -24.85 2.37
CA GLU A 132 34.62 -25.38 3.11
C GLU A 132 35.89 -24.49 3.01
N ASN A 133 35.89 -23.46 2.16
CA ASN A 133 36.98 -22.51 1.96
C ASN A 133 36.79 -21.15 2.69
N GLY A 134 36.02 -21.11 3.78
CA GLY A 134 36.21 -20.15 4.88
C GLY A 134 36.30 -18.67 4.50
N LYS A 135 35.56 -18.23 3.47
CA LYS A 135 35.46 -16.82 3.07
C LYS A 135 34.01 -16.35 2.93
N ASN A 136 33.12 -16.80 3.81
CA ASN A 136 31.90 -16.02 4.06
C ASN A 136 32.28 -14.86 4.98
N LYS A 137 32.86 -13.82 4.37
CA LYS A 137 33.13 -12.51 4.99
C LYS A 137 31.87 -11.62 5.03
N GLU A 138 30.68 -12.18 5.04
CA GLU A 138 29.43 -11.40 4.92
C GLU A 138 28.52 -11.45 6.15
N GLU A 139 29.06 -11.78 7.33
CA GLU A 139 28.35 -11.58 8.62
C GLU A 139 29.10 -10.63 9.57
N LYS A 140 29.76 -9.60 9.03
CA LYS A 140 30.19 -8.43 9.81
C LYS A 140 30.05 -7.10 9.06
N ASN A 141 28.98 -6.91 8.30
CA ASN A 141 28.59 -5.58 7.78
C ASN A 141 27.09 -5.32 7.94
N GLU A 142 26.47 -5.81 9.03
CA GLU A 142 25.18 -5.26 9.49
C GLU A 142 25.32 -3.94 10.26
N GLU A 143 26.53 -3.39 10.37
CA GLU A 143 26.72 -2.04 10.91
C GLU A 143 27.64 -1.23 9.99
N LYS A 144 27.02 -0.20 9.37
CA LYS A 144 27.60 0.97 8.70
C LYS A 144 27.91 0.85 7.21
N GLU A 145 26.86 1.06 6.40
CA GLU A 145 26.97 2.09 5.35
C GLU A 145 27.15 3.46 6.05
N GLN A 146 28.31 3.69 6.67
CA GLN A 146 28.65 5.04 7.12
C GLN A 146 29.04 5.79 5.86
N CYS A 147 28.04 6.40 5.24
CA CYS A 147 28.27 7.44 4.27
C CYS A 147 29.04 8.57 4.97
N ASP A 148 30.29 8.78 4.57
CA ASP A 148 31.14 9.84 5.12
C ASP A 148 30.76 11.24 4.60
N ASP A 149 29.73 11.33 3.74
CA ASP A 149 29.20 12.58 3.22
C ASP A 149 28.04 13.09 4.09
N PRO A 150 28.26 14.17 4.88
CA PRO A 150 27.22 14.75 5.72
C PRO A 150 26.05 15.35 4.92
N ASP A 151 26.20 15.53 3.60
CA ASP A 151 25.19 16.08 2.69
C ASP A 151 24.59 15.02 1.73
N CYS A 152 24.84 13.72 1.96
CA CYS A 152 24.34 12.66 1.10
C CYS A 152 22.80 12.61 1.07
N GLU A 153 22.20 13.02 -0.04
CA GLU A 153 20.73 13.05 -0.23
C GLU A 153 20.07 11.66 -0.14
N VAL A 154 20.83 10.60 -0.38
CA VAL A 154 20.36 9.20 -0.30
C VAL A 154 20.24 8.74 1.16
N CYS A 155 21.22 9.08 2.00
CA CYS A 155 21.25 8.70 3.41
C CYS A 155 20.45 9.68 4.29
N ASN A 156 20.41 10.97 3.93
CA ASN A 156 19.63 12.01 4.62
C ASN A 156 18.21 12.17 4.07
N ILE A 157 17.55 11.06 3.72
CA ILE A 157 16.18 11.09 3.19
C ILE A 157 15.19 11.75 4.17
N ALA A 158 15.49 11.76 5.47
CA ALA A 158 14.72 12.43 6.51
C ALA A 158 14.93 13.96 6.59
N GLY A 159 16.04 14.48 6.06
CA GLY A 159 16.33 15.93 6.02
C GLY A 159 15.67 16.65 4.83
N ALA A 160 15.30 15.90 3.79
CA ALA A 160 14.51 16.40 2.68
C ALA A 160 13.03 16.47 3.10
N HIS A 161 12.61 17.61 3.66
CA HIS A 161 11.18 17.86 3.89
C HIS A 161 10.39 17.58 2.61
N ILE A 162 9.42 16.66 2.68
CA ILE A 162 8.49 16.40 1.59
C ILE A 162 7.81 17.75 1.28
N LYS A 163 8.15 18.35 0.13
CA LYS A 163 7.57 19.61 -0.30
C LYS A 163 6.07 19.37 -0.49
N GLN A 164 5.26 19.93 0.40
CA GLN A 164 3.82 19.96 0.22
C GLN A 164 3.53 20.85 -1.00
N THR A 165 3.04 20.24 -2.07
CA THR A 165 2.48 20.92 -3.24
C THR A 165 1.01 21.28 -3.03
#